data_AF-A0A401UBI1-F1
#
_entry.id   AF-A0A401UBI1-F1
#
_cell.length_a   1.000
_cell.length_b   1.000
_cell.length_c   1.000
_cell.angle_alpha   90.00
_cell.angle_beta   90.00
_cell.angle_gamma   90.00
#
_symmetry.space_group_name_H-M   'P 1'
#
loop_
_entity.id
_entity.type
_entity.pdbx_description
1 polymer ?
#
loop_
_entity_poly.entity_id
_entity_poly.type
_entity_poly.pdbx_seq_one_letter_code
_entity_poly.pdbx_strand_id
1 'polypeptide(L)'
;MKQFKIHLTLIFSAMYLCTSAQVKWEPREFEGKLLSYEVGYSFAYEHIRVEINGKESRFHFYPQYGQFMLNDFKVGSTLKFKALIRLDIIEDDVTHRKQSDAYYWFFNKQTIQEIWWKGEWKKFIESNEKPKKVTSTVFLEETIQSFYVRDEFRSAVKLDNGNVAFLGLIGRFFNPFKYYNVNDKFSFVGEEIVRGDGYAYPLSFTELFYAYEIVKSEGMLKSYLFKQNHVCIGVKFSSAKGDFAVSFPATHAAKVQKFLKPEEPLIIYHSAERGKGQPDDSMAPELHAIIQGKDTLYIEERGFFGGADGKHDHQWVYLEGKIKEIVRSDRGSIINFIVDNEFYIEFDSRFEKQIGSLLKRGLPIKISGEERIKKNGEVYKKNYRIVSPYKIEIGDKTYLLNQLP
;
A
#
# COMPACT_ATOMS: atom_id res chain seq x y z
N MET A 1 13.46 -56.12 -19.61
CA MET A 1 14.91 -55.94 -19.32
C MET A 1 15.33 -54.59 -19.89
N LYS A 2 15.98 -53.64 -19.22
CA LYS A 2 16.61 -53.50 -17.89
C LYS A 2 16.72 -51.98 -17.65
N GLN A 3 16.25 -51.55 -16.47
CA GLN A 3 16.74 -50.45 -15.63
C GLN A 3 17.21 -49.14 -16.29
N PHE A 4 16.34 -48.12 -16.29
CA PHE A 4 16.78 -46.73 -16.18
C PHE A 4 17.06 -46.42 -14.71
N LYS A 5 18.35 -46.25 -14.38
CA LYS A 5 18.82 -45.94 -13.03
C LYS A 5 18.42 -44.52 -12.64
N ILE A 6 17.79 -44.45 -11.48
CA ILE A 6 17.50 -43.26 -10.67
C ILE A 6 18.82 -42.54 -10.37
N HIS A 7 19.04 -41.39 -11.02
CA HIS A 7 20.02 -40.37 -10.62
C HIS A 7 19.32 -39.01 -10.53
N LEU A 8 18.25 -38.94 -9.74
CA LEU A 8 17.51 -37.71 -9.50
C LEU A 8 17.06 -37.62 -8.03
N THR A 9 17.99 -37.83 -7.09
CA THR A 9 17.66 -37.68 -5.65
C THR A 9 18.82 -37.20 -4.77
N LEU A 10 19.91 -36.68 -5.36
CA LEU A 10 21.08 -36.23 -4.58
C LEU A 10 21.68 -34.88 -5.01
N ILE A 11 20.96 -34.09 -5.82
CA ILE A 11 21.35 -32.71 -6.17
C ILE A 11 20.37 -31.66 -5.61
N PHE A 12 19.18 -32.06 -5.14
CA PHE A 12 18.21 -31.12 -4.56
C PHE A 12 18.33 -30.89 -3.05
N SER A 13 19.16 -31.65 -2.34
CA SER A 13 19.36 -31.49 -0.88
C SER A 13 20.63 -30.72 -0.51
N ALA A 14 21.43 -30.29 -1.50
CA ALA A 14 22.63 -29.46 -1.28
C ALA A 14 22.43 -27.96 -1.60
N MET A 15 21.23 -27.56 -2.05
CA MET A 15 20.92 -26.16 -2.40
C MET A 15 20.04 -25.43 -1.36
N TYR A 16 19.79 -26.01 -0.18
CA TYR A 16 19.05 -25.34 0.90
C TYR A 16 19.81 -25.35 2.24
N LEU A 17 21.13 -25.25 2.16
CA LEU A 17 21.94 -24.66 3.22
C LEU A 17 22.65 -23.42 2.66
N CYS A 18 21.88 -22.51 2.03
CA CYS A 18 22.16 -21.10 2.25
C CYS A 18 21.97 -20.90 3.75
N THR A 19 23.05 -21.09 4.51
CA THR A 19 23.18 -20.44 5.81
C THR A 19 22.84 -18.98 5.52
N SER A 20 21.69 -18.53 6.00
CA SER A 20 21.39 -17.12 6.07
C SER A 20 22.52 -16.55 6.93
N ALA A 21 23.57 -16.04 6.29
CA ALA A 21 24.66 -15.38 7.00
C ALA A 21 23.98 -14.32 7.85
N GLN A 22 23.98 -14.52 9.16
CA GLN A 22 23.38 -13.57 10.08
C GLN A 22 24.01 -12.23 9.77
N VAL A 23 23.17 -11.23 9.48
CA VAL A 23 23.60 -9.88 9.21
C VAL A 23 24.45 -9.43 10.40
N LYS A 24 25.77 -9.29 10.19
CA LYS A 24 26.70 -8.89 11.25
C LYS A 24 26.70 -7.37 11.35
N TRP A 25 26.31 -6.90 12.52
CA TRP A 25 26.37 -5.49 12.89
C TRP A 25 27.53 -5.27 13.86
N GLU A 26 28.38 -4.28 13.59
CA GLU A 26 29.52 -3.94 14.46
C GLU A 26 29.51 -2.46 14.83
N PRO A 27 29.74 -2.10 16.11
CA PRO A 27 30.00 -0.71 16.47
C PRO A 27 31.40 -0.32 16.00
N ARG A 28 31.52 0.79 15.28
CA ARG A 28 32.82 1.40 14.92
C ARG A 28 32.84 2.89 15.19
N GLU A 29 34.02 3.38 15.53
CA GLU A 29 34.31 4.80 15.70
C GLU A 29 34.73 5.42 14.36
N PHE A 30 34.25 6.62 14.12
CA PHE A 30 34.49 7.39 12.91
C PHE A 30 34.86 8.82 13.28
N GLU A 31 35.75 9.40 12.49
CA GLU A 31 36.05 10.82 12.50
C GLU A 31 36.07 11.32 11.06
N GLY A 32 35.38 12.41 10.78
CA GLY A 32 35.26 12.93 9.42
C GLY A 32 34.57 14.26 9.33
N LYS A 33 34.59 14.87 8.14
CA LYS A 33 34.02 16.20 7.90
C LYS A 33 32.54 16.08 7.52
N LEU A 34 31.66 16.74 8.27
CA LEU A 34 30.24 16.82 7.94
C LEU A 34 30.04 17.57 6.63
N LEU A 35 29.41 16.94 5.65
CA LEU A 35 29.15 17.50 4.32
C LEU A 35 27.72 18.05 4.20
N SER A 36 26.72 17.35 4.74
CA SER A 36 25.33 17.80 4.68
C SER A 36 24.43 17.03 5.65
N TYR A 37 23.21 17.57 5.85
CA TYR A 37 22.08 16.90 6.48
C TYR A 37 21.05 16.50 5.42
N GLU A 38 20.41 15.36 5.60
CA GLU A 38 19.38 14.88 4.67
C GLU A 38 18.12 14.44 5.39
N VAL A 39 16.98 14.69 4.73
CA VAL A 39 15.69 14.19 5.21
C VAL A 39 15.54 12.70 4.98
N GLY A 40 14.93 12.03 5.95
CA GLY A 40 14.55 10.63 5.88
C GLY A 40 13.04 10.42 5.73
N TYR A 41 12.53 9.33 6.31
CA TYR A 41 11.15 8.89 6.09
C TYR A 41 10.11 9.80 6.76
N SER A 42 10.45 10.42 7.90
CA SER A 42 9.56 11.37 8.57
C SER A 42 9.56 12.78 7.96
N PHE A 43 10.27 12.98 6.84
CA PHE A 43 10.61 14.29 6.29
C PHE A 43 11.41 15.21 7.24
N ALA A 44 11.83 14.70 8.39
CA ALA A 44 12.81 15.35 9.26
C ALA A 44 14.24 14.96 8.85
N TYR A 45 15.22 15.76 9.28
CA TYR A 45 16.62 15.40 9.17
C TYR A 45 16.91 14.14 10.01
N GLU A 46 17.33 13.09 9.32
CA GLU A 46 17.59 11.76 9.88
C GLU A 46 18.94 11.21 9.42
N HIS A 47 19.61 11.89 8.48
CA HIS A 47 20.86 11.43 7.90
C HIS A 47 21.89 12.55 7.83
N ILE A 48 23.16 12.16 7.94
CA ILE A 48 24.30 13.02 7.64
C ILE A 48 25.15 12.39 6.53
N ARG A 49 25.70 13.23 5.66
CA ARG A 49 26.84 12.89 4.79
C ARG A 49 28.13 13.30 5.49
N VAL A 50 29.10 12.39 5.57
CA VAL A 50 30.40 12.66 6.19
C VAL A 50 31.50 12.20 5.25
N GLU A 51 32.51 13.03 5.05
CA GLU A 51 33.76 12.65 4.39
C GLU A 51 34.72 12.02 5.39
N ILE A 52 35.06 10.75 5.18
CA ILE A 52 35.98 9.97 6.01
C ILE A 52 37.08 9.45 5.10
N ASN A 53 38.33 9.82 5.35
CA ASN A 53 39.49 9.43 4.54
C ASN A 53 39.30 9.69 3.03
N GLY A 54 38.72 10.85 2.68
CA GLY A 54 38.45 11.26 1.30
C GLY A 54 37.29 10.53 0.61
N LYS A 55 36.47 9.77 1.36
CA LYS A 55 35.29 9.09 0.84
C LYS A 55 34.02 9.61 1.53
N GLU A 56 33.01 9.97 0.74
CA GLU A 56 31.67 10.24 1.27
C GLU A 56 31.05 8.94 1.80
N SER A 57 30.54 9.01 3.03
CA SER A 57 29.77 7.99 3.71
C SER A 57 28.51 8.61 4.32
N ARG A 58 27.48 7.80 4.56
CA ARG A 58 26.21 8.28 5.10
C ARG A 58 25.81 7.50 6.33
N PHE A 59 25.30 8.24 7.31
CA PHE A 59 24.90 7.68 8.59
C PHE A 59 23.53 8.18 8.97
N HIS A 60 22.69 7.27 9.43
CA HIS A 60 21.40 7.56 10.02
C HIS A 60 21.56 7.96 11.48
N PHE A 61 20.79 8.93 11.94
CA PHE A 61 20.57 9.23 13.35
C PHE A 61 19.07 9.36 13.60
N TYR A 62 18.65 9.12 14.85
CA TYR A 62 17.23 9.17 15.16
C TYR A 62 16.70 10.63 15.09
N PRO A 63 15.53 10.85 14.46
CA PRO A 63 15.03 12.19 14.12
C PRO A 63 14.85 13.14 15.32
N GLN A 64 14.58 12.62 16.52
CA GLN A 64 14.50 13.44 17.76
C GLN A 64 15.80 14.17 18.12
N TYR A 65 16.92 13.79 17.51
CA TYR A 65 18.19 14.50 17.67
C TYR A 65 18.41 15.56 16.58
N GLY A 66 17.47 15.78 15.67
CA GLY A 66 17.61 16.70 14.53
C GLY A 66 17.96 18.13 14.94
N GLN A 67 17.24 18.71 15.91
CA GLN A 67 17.53 20.07 16.41
C GLN A 67 18.89 20.14 17.09
N PHE A 68 19.22 19.15 17.93
CA PHE A 68 20.52 19.05 18.58
C PHE A 68 21.65 19.00 17.54
N MET A 69 21.52 18.13 16.54
CA MET A 69 22.51 17.97 15.49
C MET A 69 22.75 19.29 14.74
N LEU A 70 21.68 19.96 14.28
CA LEU A 70 21.78 21.21 13.54
C LEU A 70 22.33 22.39 14.36
N ASN A 71 21.97 22.47 15.64
CA ASN A 71 22.40 23.57 16.51
C ASN A 71 23.87 23.44 16.92
N ASP A 72 24.34 22.22 17.17
CA ASP A 72 25.68 21.98 17.73
C ASP A 72 26.73 21.63 16.66
N PHE A 73 26.33 21.16 15.47
CA PHE A 73 27.27 20.71 14.43
C PHE A 73 26.99 21.36 13.07
N LYS A 74 27.90 22.25 12.66
CA LYS A 74 27.80 22.97 11.38
C LYS A 74 28.36 22.14 10.22
N VAL A 75 27.73 22.25 9.05
CA VAL A 75 28.32 21.72 7.81
C VAL A 75 29.74 22.26 7.63
N GLY A 76 30.66 21.37 7.30
CA GLY A 76 32.10 21.64 7.18
C GLY A 76 32.91 21.36 8.45
N SER A 77 32.26 21.13 9.61
CA SER A 77 32.95 20.78 10.85
C SER A 77 33.38 19.31 10.89
N THR A 78 34.42 19.01 11.67
CA THR A 78 34.81 17.63 11.97
C THR A 78 33.87 17.06 13.02
N LEU A 79 33.31 15.89 12.73
CA LEU A 79 32.50 15.07 13.62
C LEU A 79 33.29 13.86 14.06
N LYS A 80 33.14 13.51 15.33
CA LYS A 80 33.62 12.25 15.89
C LYS A 80 32.43 11.50 16.49
N PHE A 81 32.17 10.27 16.03
CA PHE A 81 30.96 9.51 16.37
C PHE A 81 31.20 8.01 16.37
N LYS A 82 30.33 7.25 17.02
CA LYS A 82 30.28 5.79 16.93
C LYS A 82 28.99 5.39 16.23
N ALA A 83 29.09 4.51 15.24
CA ALA A 83 27.95 4.00 14.51
C ALA A 83 27.94 2.47 14.46
N LEU A 84 26.74 1.91 14.49
CA LEU A 84 26.51 0.50 14.22
C LEU A 84 26.47 0.29 12.71
N ILE A 85 27.41 -0.47 12.16
CA ILE A 85 27.54 -0.70 10.72
C ILE A 85 27.22 -2.14 10.34
N ARG A 86 26.63 -2.31 9.15
CA ARG A 86 26.34 -3.62 8.56
C ARG A 86 27.55 -4.07 7.73
N LEU A 87 28.18 -5.19 8.09
CA LEU A 87 29.45 -5.60 7.47
C LEU A 87 29.32 -6.12 6.04
N ASP A 88 28.21 -6.78 5.72
CA ASP A 88 27.91 -7.34 4.40
C ASP A 88 27.75 -6.26 3.32
N ILE A 89 27.54 -5.01 3.71
CA ILE A 89 27.36 -3.88 2.78
C ILE A 89 28.68 -3.20 2.44
N ILE A 90 29.65 -3.24 3.36
CA ILE A 90 30.98 -2.66 3.13
C ILE A 90 31.71 -3.43 2.03
N GLU A 91 31.44 -4.72 1.90
CA GLU A 91 32.02 -5.59 0.86
C GLU A 91 31.37 -5.37 -0.52
N ASP A 92 30.07 -5.05 -0.57
CA ASP A 92 29.32 -4.79 -1.82
C ASP A 92 29.52 -3.36 -2.37
N ASP A 93 29.75 -2.36 -1.51
CA ASP A 93 29.94 -0.94 -1.89
C ASP A 93 31.25 -0.70 -2.67
N VAL A 94 32.17 -1.67 -2.67
CA VAL A 94 33.43 -1.61 -3.46
C VAL A 94 33.22 -2.00 -4.93
N THR A 95 32.16 -2.74 -5.26
CA THR A 95 31.99 -3.33 -6.61
C THR A 95 30.87 -2.72 -7.45
N HIS A 96 29.83 -2.09 -6.86
CA HIS A 96 28.62 -1.70 -7.60
C HIS A 96 28.21 -0.21 -7.49
N ARG A 97 29.18 0.69 -7.31
CA ARG A 97 28.94 2.15 -7.35
C ARG A 97 28.64 2.63 -8.77
N LYS A 98 27.35 2.64 -9.12
CA LYS A 98 26.72 3.61 -10.03
C LYS A 98 25.19 3.47 -10.15
N GLN A 99 24.55 2.42 -9.64
CA GLN A 99 23.13 2.17 -9.97
C GLN A 99 22.16 1.82 -8.81
N SER A 100 22.58 1.48 -7.58
CA SER A 100 21.63 0.97 -6.55
C SER A 100 21.38 1.86 -5.31
N ASP A 101 22.15 2.90 -5.09
CA ASP A 101 22.06 3.79 -3.94
C ASP A 101 20.77 4.68 -3.78
N ALA A 102 19.55 4.13 -3.87
CA ALA A 102 18.36 4.69 -3.19
C ALA A 102 17.42 3.60 -2.67
N TYR A 103 17.55 2.37 -3.18
CA TYR A 103 16.82 1.23 -2.66
C TYR A 103 17.50 0.65 -1.41
N TYR A 104 18.83 0.61 -1.40
CA TYR A 104 19.67 0.27 -0.24
C TYR A 104 19.50 1.23 0.96
N TRP A 105 18.75 2.33 0.81
CA TRP A 105 18.88 3.56 1.61
C TRP A 105 17.90 3.65 2.74
N PHE A 106 16.71 3.09 2.51
CA PHE A 106 15.67 3.02 3.52
C PHE A 106 15.85 1.84 4.48
N PHE A 107 16.57 0.80 4.05
CA PHE A 107 16.60 -0.49 4.73
C PHE A 107 17.96 -0.90 5.32
N ASN A 108 19.04 -0.19 5.01
CA ASN A 108 20.39 -0.51 5.50
C ASN A 108 21.03 0.65 6.27
N LYS A 109 20.60 0.83 7.51
CA LYS A 109 20.97 2.00 8.31
C LYS A 109 22.27 1.79 9.07
N GLN A 110 23.40 2.28 8.56
CA GLN A 110 24.54 2.57 9.44
C GLN A 110 24.08 3.63 10.45
N THR A 111 23.88 3.26 11.71
CA THR A 111 23.14 4.09 12.67
C THR A 111 24.08 4.64 13.72
N ILE A 112 24.15 5.96 13.85
CA ILE A 112 24.89 6.64 14.92
C ILE A 112 24.31 6.23 16.27
N GLN A 113 25.17 5.68 17.11
CA GLN A 113 24.86 5.29 18.49
C GLN A 113 25.35 6.33 19.49
N GLU A 114 26.49 6.99 19.21
CA GLU A 114 27.08 8.00 20.10
C GLU A 114 27.78 9.08 19.27
N ILE A 115 27.81 10.31 19.77
CA ILE A 115 28.54 11.43 19.17
C ILE A 115 29.40 12.13 20.23
N TRP A 116 30.62 12.51 19.87
CA TRP A 116 31.52 13.25 20.75
C TRP A 116 31.10 14.72 20.79
N TRP A 117 30.71 15.20 21.96
CA TRP A 117 30.19 16.54 22.15
C TRP A 117 30.70 17.11 23.46
N LYS A 118 31.30 18.31 23.41
CA LYS A 118 31.80 19.05 24.59
C LYS A 118 32.69 18.22 25.54
N GLY A 119 33.50 17.32 24.98
CA GLY A 119 34.46 16.50 25.74
C GLY A 119 33.90 15.18 26.28
N GLU A 120 32.67 14.81 25.93
CA GLU A 120 32.03 13.56 26.35
C GLU A 120 31.32 12.84 25.19
N TRP A 121 31.09 11.54 25.35
CA TRP A 121 30.28 10.74 24.44
C TRP A 121 28.80 10.90 24.80
N LYS A 122 28.01 11.50 23.90
CA LYS A 122 26.56 11.60 24.04
C LYS A 122 25.88 10.46 23.30
N LYS A 123 25.13 9.63 24.02
CA LYS A 123 24.41 8.48 23.46
C LYS A 123 23.11 8.90 22.78
N PHE A 124 22.85 8.30 21.62
CA PHE A 124 21.59 8.40 20.89
C PHE A 124 20.75 7.16 21.18
N ILE A 125 19.54 7.38 21.69
CA ILE A 125 18.61 6.34 22.10
C ILE A 125 17.37 6.48 21.22
N GLU A 126 16.93 5.38 20.61
CA GLU A 126 15.72 5.34 19.82
C GLU A 126 14.49 5.65 20.70
N SER A 127 13.60 6.52 20.22
CA SER A 127 12.31 6.68 20.86
C SER A 127 11.43 5.49 20.51
N ASN A 128 10.76 4.91 21.52
CA ASN A 128 9.76 3.86 21.31
C ASN A 128 8.40 4.43 20.87
N GLU A 129 8.28 5.75 20.74
CA GLU A 129 7.05 6.39 20.30
C GLU A 129 6.79 6.08 18.84
N LYS A 130 5.84 5.17 18.61
CA LYS A 130 5.33 4.92 17.27
C LYS A 130 4.44 6.10 16.87
N PRO A 131 4.61 6.65 15.65
CA PRO A 131 3.65 7.61 15.11
C PRO A 131 2.24 7.05 15.25
N LYS A 132 1.31 7.83 15.80
CA LYS A 132 -0.09 7.44 15.86
C LYS A 132 -0.63 7.35 14.44
N LYS A 133 -1.47 6.34 14.15
CA LYS A 133 -2.21 6.28 12.89
C LYS A 133 -3.08 7.52 12.78
N VAL A 134 -2.80 8.36 11.80
CA VAL A 134 -3.65 9.50 11.47
C VAL A 134 -4.65 9.08 10.40
N THR A 135 -5.88 9.56 10.52
CA THR A 135 -6.89 9.46 9.46
C THR A 135 -6.35 10.11 8.18
N SER A 136 -6.55 9.48 7.03
CA SER A 136 -6.18 10.11 5.76
C SER A 136 -7.12 11.28 5.45
N THR A 137 -6.62 12.30 4.75
CA THR A 137 -7.39 13.49 4.34
C THR A 137 -7.18 13.75 2.86
N VAL A 138 -8.23 14.17 2.16
CA VAL A 138 -8.18 14.44 0.72
C VAL A 138 -8.04 15.94 0.46
N PHE A 139 -7.02 16.30 -0.32
CA PHE A 139 -6.72 17.67 -0.73
C PHE A 139 -6.87 17.80 -2.25
N LEU A 140 -7.65 18.77 -2.71
CA LEU A 140 -8.00 18.93 -4.12
C LEU A 140 -7.48 20.27 -4.65
N GLU A 141 -6.70 20.21 -5.73
CA GLU A 141 -6.23 21.38 -6.48
C GLU A 141 -5.55 22.46 -5.59
N GLU A 142 -4.72 22.00 -4.66
CA GLU A 142 -3.87 22.85 -3.82
C GLU A 142 -2.77 23.50 -4.68
N THR A 143 -2.47 24.78 -4.45
CA THR A 143 -1.46 25.48 -5.24
C THR A 143 -0.07 25.25 -4.68
N ILE A 144 0.87 24.78 -5.52
CA ILE A 144 2.27 24.61 -5.14
C ILE A 144 2.95 25.99 -5.03
N GLN A 145 3.53 26.28 -3.87
CA GLN A 145 4.33 27.50 -3.61
C GLN A 145 5.82 27.28 -3.83
N SER A 146 6.36 26.14 -3.37
CA SER A 146 7.78 25.84 -3.48
C SER A 146 8.06 24.35 -3.37
N PHE A 147 9.25 23.92 -3.77
CA PHE A 147 9.70 22.54 -3.64
C PHE A 147 10.83 22.43 -2.61
N TYR A 148 10.85 21.32 -1.87
CA TYR A 148 12.09 20.85 -1.24
C TYR A 148 12.85 19.98 -2.25
N VAL A 149 14.07 20.40 -2.58
CA VAL A 149 14.94 19.73 -3.56
C VAL A 149 16.12 19.09 -2.86
N ARG A 150 16.36 17.80 -3.12
CA ARG A 150 17.51 17.03 -2.63
C ARG A 150 18.18 16.34 -3.79
N ASP A 151 19.45 16.64 -4.05
CA ASP A 151 20.22 16.12 -5.20
C ASP A 151 19.43 16.20 -6.52
N GLU A 152 18.82 17.35 -6.80
CA GLU A 152 17.97 17.59 -8.00
C GLU A 152 16.58 16.93 -7.97
N PHE A 153 16.29 16.06 -7.01
CA PHE A 153 14.97 15.44 -6.82
C PHE A 153 14.05 16.31 -5.96
N ARG A 154 12.89 16.68 -6.51
CA ARG A 154 11.83 17.35 -5.75
C ARG A 154 11.10 16.29 -4.93
N SER A 155 11.30 16.30 -3.62
CA SER A 155 10.81 15.24 -2.72
C SER A 155 9.57 15.68 -1.93
N ALA A 156 9.34 16.98 -1.81
CA ALA A 156 8.19 17.56 -1.13
C ALA A 156 7.78 18.89 -1.79
N VAL A 157 6.53 19.27 -1.59
CA VAL A 157 5.97 20.57 -1.99
C VAL A 157 5.43 21.29 -0.77
N LYS A 158 5.66 22.61 -0.71
CA LYS A 158 4.93 23.53 0.18
C LYS A 158 3.75 24.09 -0.58
N LEU A 159 2.58 24.06 0.03
CA LEU A 159 1.31 24.51 -0.52
C LEU A 159 0.99 25.93 -0.04
N ASP A 160 0.04 26.60 -0.70
CA ASP A 160 -0.39 27.97 -0.43
C ASP A 160 -1.02 28.15 0.95
N ASN A 161 -1.75 27.14 1.42
CA ASN A 161 -2.29 27.05 2.77
C ASN A 161 -1.21 26.83 3.87
N GLY A 162 0.07 26.70 3.47
CA GLY A 162 1.19 26.49 4.38
C GLY A 162 1.46 25.02 4.72
N ASN A 163 0.66 24.07 4.25
CA ASN A 163 0.88 22.64 4.43
C ASN A 163 2.04 22.16 3.56
N VAL A 164 2.66 21.05 3.97
CA VAL A 164 3.68 20.35 3.18
C VAL A 164 3.22 18.96 2.84
N ALA A 165 3.28 18.62 1.55
CA ALA A 165 3.03 17.28 1.05
C ALA A 165 4.35 16.62 0.66
N PHE A 166 4.68 15.52 1.34
CA PHE A 166 5.90 14.75 1.15
C PHE A 166 5.58 13.41 0.49
N LEU A 167 6.17 13.15 -0.67
CA LEU A 167 6.09 11.84 -1.32
C LEU A 167 7.37 11.09 -0.95
N GLY A 168 7.26 10.15 0.00
CA GLY A 168 8.39 9.33 0.44
C GLY A 168 9.18 8.72 -0.72
N LEU A 169 10.50 8.70 -0.58
CA LEU A 169 11.44 8.31 -1.65
C LEU A 169 11.61 6.79 -1.74
N ILE A 170 10.54 6.03 -1.96
CA ILE A 170 10.68 4.59 -2.23
C ILE A 170 11.17 4.41 -3.68
N GLY A 171 12.50 4.38 -3.85
CA GLY A 171 13.16 4.05 -5.12
C GLY A 171 13.90 5.20 -5.80
N ARG A 172 14.94 4.84 -6.55
CA ARG A 172 15.99 5.71 -7.11
C ARG A 172 15.60 6.60 -8.29
N PHE A 173 14.38 6.42 -8.80
CA PHE A 173 13.94 7.01 -10.06
C PHE A 173 12.70 7.89 -9.91
N PHE A 174 12.24 8.09 -8.67
CA PHE A 174 11.05 8.88 -8.42
C PHE A 174 11.46 10.30 -8.06
N ASN A 175 11.44 11.19 -9.05
CA ASN A 175 11.26 12.61 -8.82
C ASN A 175 9.75 12.86 -8.89
N PRO A 176 8.99 12.62 -7.80
CA PRO A 176 7.53 12.62 -7.83
C PRO A 176 6.97 13.90 -8.42
N PHE A 177 7.65 15.02 -8.17
CA PHE A 177 7.22 16.33 -8.59
C PHE A 177 7.99 16.87 -9.82
N LYS A 178 8.59 16.00 -10.63
CA LYS A 178 9.36 16.41 -11.82
C LYS A 178 8.55 17.24 -12.80
N TYR A 179 7.28 16.89 -12.99
CA TYR A 179 6.40 17.49 -13.99
C TYR A 179 5.57 18.65 -13.44
N TYR A 180 5.73 18.98 -12.17
CA TYR A 180 5.06 20.09 -11.52
C TYR A 180 5.96 21.33 -11.50
N ASN A 181 5.37 22.52 -11.48
CA ASN A 181 6.04 23.80 -11.30
C ASN A 181 5.41 24.58 -10.15
N VAL A 182 6.05 25.67 -9.76
CA VAL A 182 5.43 26.63 -8.84
C VAL A 182 4.17 27.19 -9.51
N ASN A 183 3.11 27.36 -8.72
CA ASN A 183 1.75 27.71 -9.11
C ASN A 183 0.91 26.60 -9.76
N ASP A 184 1.47 25.42 -10.03
CA ASP A 184 0.68 24.28 -10.50
C ASP A 184 -0.26 23.78 -9.39
N LYS A 185 -1.33 23.09 -9.82
CA LYS A 185 -2.33 22.48 -8.96
C LYS A 185 -1.96 21.04 -8.63
N PHE A 186 -1.93 20.70 -7.35
CA PHE A 186 -1.62 19.36 -6.86
C PHE A 186 -2.78 18.83 -6.01
N SER A 187 -3.21 17.60 -6.30
CA SER A 187 -4.23 16.90 -5.52
C SER A 187 -3.62 15.65 -4.93
N PHE A 188 -3.92 15.36 -3.67
CA PHE A 188 -3.40 14.18 -2.99
C PHE A 188 -4.32 13.71 -1.87
N VAL A 189 -4.19 12.44 -1.54
CA VAL A 189 -4.62 11.91 -0.24
C VAL A 189 -3.40 11.90 0.69
N GLY A 190 -3.52 12.53 1.85
CA GLY A 190 -2.45 12.73 2.81
C GLY A 190 -2.68 11.98 4.11
N GLU A 191 -1.65 11.31 4.60
CA GLU A 191 -1.59 10.81 5.98
C GLU A 191 -0.73 11.79 6.78
N GLU A 192 -1.29 12.42 7.80
CA GLU A 192 -0.53 13.42 8.58
C GLU A 192 0.67 12.77 9.29
N ILE A 193 1.83 13.42 9.18
CA ILE A 193 3.03 13.08 9.91
C ILE A 193 3.08 14.00 11.13
N VAL A 194 2.77 13.42 12.30
CA VAL A 194 2.82 14.13 13.59
C VAL A 194 4.23 14.63 13.87
N ARG A 195 4.35 15.88 14.32
CA ARG A 195 5.63 16.46 14.75
C ARG A 195 6.15 15.72 15.97
N GLY A 196 7.41 15.33 15.93
CA GLY A 196 8.11 14.77 17.08
C GLY A 196 8.90 15.84 17.85
N ASP A 197 9.06 15.64 19.14
CA ASP A 197 9.92 16.49 19.97
C ASP A 197 11.39 16.36 19.55
N GLY A 198 12.07 17.50 19.40
CA GLY A 198 13.48 17.55 18.96
C GLY A 198 13.70 17.32 17.46
N TYR A 199 12.64 17.06 16.68
CA TYR A 199 12.74 16.91 15.23
C TYR A 199 13.08 18.26 14.58
N ALA A 200 13.86 18.20 13.50
CA ALA A 200 14.15 19.36 12.67
C ALA A 200 13.80 19.06 11.22
N TYR A 201 13.13 20.02 10.58
CA TYR A 201 12.58 19.89 9.23
C TYR A 201 13.22 20.91 8.29
N PRO A 202 13.37 20.60 7.00
CA PRO A 202 13.99 21.52 6.04
C PRO A 202 13.06 22.68 5.61
N LEU A 203 11.76 22.59 5.91
CA LEU A 203 10.75 23.57 5.56
C LEU A 203 9.89 23.89 6.78
N SER A 204 9.45 25.13 6.90
CA SER A 204 8.33 25.52 7.77
C SER A 204 7.01 25.02 7.18
N PHE A 205 6.10 24.52 8.02
CA PHE A 205 4.76 24.10 7.62
C PHE A 205 3.72 24.38 8.70
N THR A 206 2.45 24.38 8.32
CA THR A 206 1.31 24.27 9.26
C THR A 206 1.15 22.80 9.63
N GLU A 207 0.78 21.97 8.66
CA GLU A 207 0.71 20.51 8.78
C GLU A 207 1.62 19.83 7.74
N LEU A 208 2.03 18.60 8.03
CA LEU A 208 2.90 17.80 7.17
C LEU A 208 2.19 16.49 6.85
N PHE A 209 2.16 16.12 5.58
CA PHE A 209 1.48 14.91 5.12
C PHE A 209 2.44 14.02 4.34
N TYR A 210 2.41 12.71 4.62
CA TYR A 210 2.81 11.72 3.65
C TYR A 210 1.73 11.67 2.57
N ALA A 211 2.06 12.16 1.38
CA ALA A 211 1.11 12.38 0.32
C ALA A 211 1.14 11.26 -0.73
N TYR A 212 -0.03 10.97 -1.29
CA TYR A 212 -0.21 10.09 -2.43
C TYR A 212 -1.01 10.84 -3.48
N GLU A 213 -0.37 11.05 -4.62
CA GLU A 213 -0.96 11.79 -5.73
C GLU A 213 -2.28 11.14 -6.20
N ILE A 214 -3.29 11.98 -6.38
CA ILE A 214 -4.56 11.61 -6.98
C ILE A 214 -4.77 12.45 -8.25
N VAL A 215 -5.31 11.82 -9.28
CA VAL A 215 -5.47 12.38 -10.62
C VAL A 215 -6.92 12.78 -10.83
N LYS A 216 -7.11 13.95 -11.43
CA LYS A 216 -8.40 14.47 -11.85
C LYS A 216 -8.80 13.88 -13.20
N SER A 217 -10.01 13.36 -13.28
CA SER A 217 -10.63 12.88 -14.51
C SER A 217 -12.07 13.39 -14.63
N GLU A 218 -12.50 13.72 -15.84
CA GLU A 218 -13.86 14.17 -16.14
C GLU A 218 -14.62 13.08 -16.87
N GLY A 219 -15.91 12.95 -16.60
CA GLY A 219 -16.74 11.97 -17.28
C GLY A 219 -18.21 12.00 -16.89
N MET A 220 -18.90 10.91 -17.21
CA MET A 220 -20.28 10.64 -16.80
C MET A 220 -20.39 9.22 -16.26
N LEU A 221 -21.33 8.99 -15.34
CA LEU A 221 -21.58 7.66 -14.80
C LEU A 221 -22.08 6.73 -15.92
N LYS A 222 -21.38 5.62 -16.14
CA LYS A 222 -21.80 4.58 -17.08
C LYS A 222 -22.50 3.43 -16.37
N SER A 223 -21.90 2.91 -15.30
CA SER A 223 -22.47 1.83 -14.52
C SER A 223 -21.77 1.68 -13.16
N TYR A 224 -22.35 0.89 -12.27
CA TYR A 224 -21.70 0.47 -11.03
C TYR A 224 -20.84 -0.78 -11.27
N LEU A 225 -19.68 -0.83 -10.62
CA LEU A 225 -18.80 -1.99 -10.63
C LEU A 225 -19.20 -2.93 -9.49
N PHE A 226 -19.51 -4.18 -9.85
CA PHE A 226 -19.87 -5.22 -8.90
C PHE A 226 -18.89 -6.39 -9.00
N LYS A 227 -18.49 -6.94 -7.85
CA LYS A 227 -17.77 -8.22 -7.79
C LYS A 227 -18.65 -9.38 -8.25
N GLN A 228 -18.03 -10.54 -8.44
CA GLN A 228 -18.71 -11.80 -8.73
C GLN A 228 -19.76 -12.16 -7.66
N ASN A 229 -19.50 -11.86 -6.39
CA ASN A 229 -20.42 -12.00 -5.26
C ASN A 229 -21.52 -10.92 -5.20
N HIS A 230 -21.70 -10.14 -6.27
CA HIS A 230 -22.69 -9.08 -6.42
C HIS A 230 -22.53 -7.85 -5.52
N VAL A 231 -21.44 -7.73 -4.76
CA VAL A 231 -21.16 -6.54 -3.93
C VAL A 231 -20.63 -5.40 -4.80
N CYS A 232 -21.18 -4.19 -4.62
CA CYS A 232 -20.71 -2.99 -5.31
C CYS A 232 -19.38 -2.53 -4.70
N ILE A 233 -18.35 -2.47 -5.53
CA ILE A 233 -16.98 -2.13 -5.12
C ILE A 233 -16.41 -0.94 -5.89
N GLY A 234 -17.23 -0.26 -6.69
CA GLY A 234 -16.76 0.80 -7.55
C GLY A 234 -17.80 1.28 -8.56
N VAL A 235 -17.31 2.03 -9.53
CA VAL A 235 -18.08 2.68 -10.59
C VAL A 235 -17.27 2.70 -11.88
N LYS A 236 -17.95 2.56 -13.01
CA LYS A 236 -17.41 2.75 -14.36
C LYS A 236 -17.91 4.07 -14.90
N PHE A 237 -16.99 4.88 -15.42
CA PHE A 237 -17.29 6.17 -16.02
C PHE A 237 -16.92 6.16 -17.50
N SER A 238 -17.65 6.96 -18.28
CA SER A 238 -17.28 7.26 -19.66
C SER A 238 -16.60 8.62 -19.71
N SER A 239 -15.45 8.70 -20.37
CA SER A 239 -14.68 9.93 -20.58
C SER A 239 -14.30 10.10 -22.04
N ALA A 240 -13.81 11.30 -22.40
CA ALA A 240 -13.26 11.56 -23.73
C ALA A 240 -12.10 10.63 -24.12
N LYS A 241 -11.39 10.04 -23.15
CA LYS A 241 -10.28 9.11 -23.37
C LYS A 241 -10.71 7.63 -23.39
N GLY A 242 -12.01 7.37 -23.27
CA GLY A 242 -12.60 6.04 -23.15
C GLY A 242 -13.19 5.78 -21.77
N ASP A 243 -13.72 4.58 -21.60
CA ASP A 243 -14.29 4.15 -20.33
C ASP A 243 -13.20 3.68 -19.38
N PHE A 244 -13.36 4.00 -18.10
CA PHE A 244 -12.47 3.50 -17.05
C PHE A 244 -13.25 3.25 -15.76
N ALA A 245 -12.68 2.41 -14.89
CA ALA A 245 -13.29 2.04 -13.62
C ALA A 245 -12.45 2.59 -12.47
N VAL A 246 -13.12 2.92 -11.37
CA VAL A 246 -12.49 3.22 -10.08
C VAL A 246 -13.19 2.44 -8.98
N SER A 247 -12.46 2.14 -7.92
CA SER A 247 -12.93 1.36 -6.80
C SER A 247 -13.06 2.19 -5.53
N PHE A 248 -13.96 1.80 -4.65
CA PHE A 248 -14.13 2.40 -3.31
C PHE A 248 -14.51 1.30 -2.32
N PRO A 249 -14.28 1.48 -1.00
CA PRO A 249 -14.70 0.48 -0.01
C PRO A 249 -16.21 0.24 -0.11
N ALA A 250 -16.64 -1.03 -0.10
CA ALA A 250 -18.03 -1.41 -0.33
C ALA A 250 -19.02 -0.73 0.64
N THR A 251 -18.57 -0.40 1.85
CA THR A 251 -19.32 0.38 2.86
C THR A 251 -19.69 1.79 2.39
N HIS A 252 -19.01 2.34 1.37
CA HIS A 252 -19.35 3.62 0.77
C HIS A 252 -20.36 3.50 -0.39
N ALA A 253 -20.72 2.30 -0.84
CA ALA A 253 -21.52 2.10 -2.04
C ALA A 253 -22.86 2.85 -2.00
N ALA A 254 -23.63 2.75 -0.91
CA ALA A 254 -24.92 3.43 -0.79
C ALA A 254 -24.78 4.97 -0.80
N LYS A 255 -23.71 5.48 -0.18
CA LYS A 255 -23.40 6.92 -0.17
C LYS A 255 -23.08 7.42 -1.58
N VAL A 256 -22.25 6.67 -2.31
CA VAL A 256 -21.89 6.97 -3.71
C VAL A 256 -23.11 6.89 -4.62
N GLN A 257 -23.94 5.85 -4.50
CA GLN A 257 -25.17 5.70 -5.30
C GLN A 257 -26.16 6.84 -5.09
N LYS A 258 -26.30 7.30 -3.84
CA LYS A 258 -27.18 8.43 -3.51
C LYS A 258 -26.65 9.76 -4.04
N PHE A 259 -25.33 9.92 -4.08
CA PHE A 259 -24.68 11.15 -4.54
C PHE A 259 -24.71 11.29 -6.06
N LEU A 260 -24.45 10.20 -6.78
CA LEU A 260 -24.30 10.21 -8.23
C LEU A 260 -25.65 10.31 -8.96
N LYS A 261 -25.70 11.26 -9.90
CA LYS A 261 -26.80 11.41 -10.86
C LYS A 261 -26.31 10.95 -12.25
N PRO A 262 -26.95 9.94 -12.87
CA PRO A 262 -26.43 9.29 -14.07
C PRO A 262 -26.20 10.20 -15.28
N GLU A 263 -27.01 11.24 -15.45
CA GLU A 263 -27.02 12.10 -16.64
C GLU A 263 -26.27 13.42 -16.46
N GLU A 264 -25.67 13.64 -15.29
CA GLU A 264 -24.92 14.86 -15.01
C GLU A 264 -23.40 14.62 -15.13
N PRO A 265 -22.64 15.56 -15.73
CA PRO A 265 -21.19 15.47 -15.77
C PRO A 265 -20.61 15.51 -14.36
N LEU A 266 -19.50 14.80 -14.18
CA LEU A 266 -18.79 14.70 -12.91
C LEU A 266 -17.29 14.81 -13.10
N ILE A 267 -16.63 15.30 -12.06
CA ILE A 267 -15.19 15.28 -11.91
C ILE A 267 -14.88 14.27 -10.83
N ILE A 268 -13.93 13.37 -11.06
CA ILE A 268 -13.47 12.42 -10.05
C ILE A 268 -11.98 12.56 -9.82
N TYR A 269 -11.59 12.32 -8.57
CA TYR A 269 -10.21 12.24 -8.15
C TYR A 269 -9.93 10.83 -7.67
N HIS A 270 -8.94 10.17 -8.29
CA HIS A 270 -8.60 8.79 -8.00
C HIS A 270 -7.08 8.59 -7.93
N SER A 271 -6.61 7.54 -7.27
CA SER A 271 -5.19 7.24 -7.16
C SER A 271 -4.52 7.20 -8.55
N ALA A 272 -3.33 7.78 -8.67
CA ALA A 272 -2.53 7.64 -9.88
C ALA A 272 -2.15 6.15 -10.07
N GLU A 273 -2.47 5.56 -11.23
CA GLU A 273 -2.13 4.16 -11.53
C GLU A 273 -0.62 3.92 -11.38
N ARG A 274 -0.23 3.02 -10.47
CA ARG A 274 1.14 2.51 -10.35
C ARG A 274 1.22 1.06 -10.82
N GLY A 275 0.99 0.84 -12.11
CA GLY A 275 1.22 -0.48 -12.72
C GLY A 275 0.94 -0.48 -14.23
N LYS A 276 1.91 -0.94 -15.03
CA LYS A 276 1.67 -1.29 -16.43
C LYS A 276 0.95 -2.64 -16.45
N GLY A 277 -0.37 -2.62 -16.55
CA GLY A 277 -1.21 -3.79 -16.75
C GLY A 277 -2.65 -3.34 -16.85
N GLN A 278 -3.41 -3.86 -17.81
CA GLN A 278 -4.84 -3.58 -17.88
C GLN A 278 -5.47 -3.88 -16.52
N PRO A 279 -6.30 -2.98 -15.98
CA PRO A 279 -7.01 -3.27 -14.75
C PRO A 279 -7.93 -4.45 -15.03
N ASP A 280 -7.63 -5.61 -14.43
CA ASP A 280 -8.70 -6.50 -14.02
C ASP A 280 -9.62 -5.68 -13.09
N ASP A 281 -10.93 -5.98 -13.06
CA ASP A 281 -11.91 -5.28 -12.22
C ASP A 281 -11.52 -5.33 -10.71
N SER A 282 -10.55 -6.17 -10.34
CA SER A 282 -9.90 -6.27 -9.03
C SER A 282 -8.80 -5.23 -8.74
N MET A 283 -8.33 -4.47 -9.75
CA MET A 283 -7.21 -3.52 -9.67
C MET A 283 -7.57 -2.08 -10.09
N ALA A 284 -8.86 -1.74 -10.14
CA ALA A 284 -9.29 -0.38 -10.47
C ALA A 284 -8.74 0.65 -9.44
N PRO A 285 -8.24 1.83 -9.88
CA PRO A 285 -7.73 2.87 -8.99
C PRO A 285 -8.71 3.26 -7.88
N GLU A 286 -8.19 3.57 -6.70
CA GLU A 286 -9.02 4.00 -5.56
C GLU A 286 -9.63 5.38 -5.83
N LEU A 287 -10.93 5.53 -5.59
CA LEU A 287 -11.66 6.78 -5.65
C LEU A 287 -11.53 7.55 -4.34
N HIS A 288 -11.16 8.83 -4.43
CA HIS A 288 -10.95 9.72 -3.27
C HIS A 288 -11.92 10.89 -3.22
N ALA A 289 -12.40 11.37 -4.37
CA ALA A 289 -13.46 12.38 -4.41
C ALA A 289 -14.31 12.32 -5.68
N ILE A 290 -15.56 12.73 -5.56
CA ILE A 290 -16.48 13.00 -6.68
C ILE A 290 -17.01 14.42 -6.53
N ILE A 291 -16.91 15.23 -7.58
CA ILE A 291 -17.58 16.53 -7.69
C ILE A 291 -18.67 16.40 -8.75
N GLN A 292 -19.91 16.75 -8.39
CA GLN A 292 -21.02 16.81 -9.33
C GLN A 292 -21.87 18.04 -9.01
N GLY A 293 -21.98 18.96 -9.98
CA GLY A 293 -22.56 20.28 -9.76
C GLY A 293 -21.73 21.11 -8.77
N LYS A 294 -22.33 21.51 -7.65
CA LYS A 294 -21.68 22.28 -6.57
C LYS A 294 -21.22 21.40 -5.39
N ASP A 295 -21.63 20.15 -5.37
CA ASP A 295 -21.42 19.26 -4.24
C ASP A 295 -20.14 18.43 -4.45
N THR A 296 -19.48 18.09 -3.34
CA THR A 296 -18.31 17.22 -3.32
C THR A 296 -18.52 16.08 -2.34
N LEU A 297 -18.31 14.86 -2.79
CA LEU A 297 -18.27 13.66 -1.97
C LEU A 297 -16.82 13.20 -1.80
N TYR A 298 -16.32 13.24 -0.56
CA TYR A 298 -15.03 12.67 -0.20
C TYR A 298 -15.13 11.20 0.25
N ILE A 299 -14.11 10.44 -0.13
CA ILE A 299 -13.83 9.06 0.31
C ILE A 299 -12.40 9.06 0.84
N GLU A 300 -12.27 9.19 2.16
CA GLU A 300 -10.97 9.37 2.83
C GLU A 300 -10.31 8.03 3.21
N GLU A 301 -11.00 6.90 3.04
CA GLU A 301 -10.43 5.59 3.31
C GLU A 301 -9.49 5.17 2.17
N ARG A 302 -8.27 4.78 2.55
CA ARG A 302 -7.18 4.43 1.63
C ARG A 302 -6.60 3.06 1.95
N GLY A 303 -6.08 2.37 0.93
CA GLY A 303 -5.29 1.16 1.13
C GLY A 303 -6.12 0.03 1.72
N PHE A 304 -7.37 -0.11 1.25
CA PHE A 304 -8.32 -1.07 1.78
C PHE A 304 -7.80 -2.52 1.61
N PHE A 305 -7.40 -3.12 2.74
CA PHE A 305 -6.75 -4.42 2.85
C PHE A 305 -7.74 -5.56 2.49
N GLY A 306 -7.39 -6.38 1.49
CA GLY A 306 -8.30 -7.40 0.92
C GLY A 306 -9.07 -6.94 -0.32
N GLY A 307 -8.77 -5.75 -0.83
CA GLY A 307 -9.48 -5.11 -1.94
C GLY A 307 -10.72 -4.35 -1.47
N ALA A 308 -11.40 -3.68 -2.39
CA ALA A 308 -12.53 -2.77 -2.11
C ALA A 308 -13.71 -3.41 -1.36
N ASP A 309 -13.76 -4.74 -1.28
CA ASP A 309 -14.77 -5.46 -0.47
C ASP A 309 -14.39 -5.48 1.03
N GLY A 310 -13.11 -5.41 1.38
CA GLY A 310 -12.62 -5.44 2.76
C GLY A 310 -12.82 -6.78 3.48
N LYS A 311 -12.43 -6.84 4.76
CA LYS A 311 -12.69 -7.99 5.66
C LYS A 311 -14.13 -8.00 6.13
N HIS A 312 -14.74 -9.16 6.32
CA HIS A 312 -16.13 -9.28 6.79
C HIS A 312 -16.22 -10.04 8.10
N ASP A 313 -17.25 -9.72 8.87
CA ASP A 313 -17.69 -10.57 9.96
C ASP A 313 -18.59 -11.66 9.39
N HIS A 314 -18.55 -12.82 10.06
CA HIS A 314 -19.26 -14.01 9.61
C HIS A 314 -20.04 -14.63 10.75
N GLN A 315 -21.14 -15.29 10.42
CA GLN A 315 -21.92 -16.11 11.33
C GLN A 315 -22.09 -17.52 10.78
N TRP A 316 -22.07 -18.51 11.67
CA TRP A 316 -22.28 -19.90 11.29
C TRP A 316 -23.71 -20.12 10.80
N VAL A 317 -23.86 -20.78 9.65
CA VAL A 317 -25.16 -21.17 9.09
C VAL A 317 -25.20 -22.61 8.63
N TYR A 318 -26.40 -23.18 8.73
CA TYR A 318 -26.78 -24.43 8.07
C TYR A 318 -27.98 -24.14 7.17
N LEU A 319 -27.88 -24.50 5.89
CA LEU A 319 -28.94 -24.31 4.92
C LEU A 319 -29.17 -25.59 4.12
N GLU A 320 -30.42 -25.80 3.74
CA GLU A 320 -30.85 -26.88 2.86
C GLU A 320 -31.71 -26.28 1.75
N GLY A 321 -31.46 -26.69 0.52
CA GLY A 321 -32.17 -26.10 -0.61
C GLY A 321 -31.86 -26.76 -1.95
N LYS A 322 -32.31 -26.12 -3.04
CA LYS A 322 -32.02 -26.58 -4.40
C LYS A 322 -31.16 -25.59 -5.16
N ILE A 323 -30.18 -26.10 -5.91
CA ILE A 323 -29.37 -25.28 -6.82
C ILE A 323 -30.28 -24.69 -7.90
N LYS A 324 -30.45 -23.37 -7.92
CA LYS A 324 -31.29 -22.67 -8.92
C LYS A 324 -30.49 -22.22 -10.13
N GLU A 325 -29.25 -21.81 -9.91
CA GLU A 325 -28.36 -21.24 -10.93
C GLU A 325 -26.93 -21.71 -10.69
N ILE A 326 -26.19 -21.98 -11.76
CA ILE A 326 -24.75 -22.26 -11.72
C ILE A 326 -24.10 -21.22 -12.61
N VAL A 327 -23.25 -20.39 -12.04
CA VAL A 327 -22.58 -19.30 -12.76
C VAL A 327 -21.23 -19.79 -13.23
N ARG A 328 -20.96 -19.62 -14.53
CA ARG A 328 -19.71 -20.02 -15.18
C ARG A 328 -18.98 -18.80 -15.73
N SER A 329 -17.65 -18.89 -15.73
CA SER A 329 -16.78 -17.97 -16.46
C SER A 329 -16.91 -18.16 -17.97
N ASP A 330 -16.37 -17.23 -18.74
CA ASP A 330 -16.27 -17.33 -20.20
C ASP A 330 -15.47 -18.55 -20.66
N ARG A 331 -14.58 -19.07 -19.80
CA ARG A 331 -13.81 -20.30 -20.04
C ARG A 331 -14.54 -21.57 -19.58
N GLY A 332 -15.78 -21.44 -19.12
CA GLY A 332 -16.63 -22.55 -18.71
C GLY A 332 -16.43 -23.04 -17.27
N SER A 333 -15.41 -22.60 -16.53
CA SER A 333 -15.21 -22.94 -15.11
C SER A 333 -16.35 -22.40 -14.25
N ILE A 334 -16.81 -23.16 -13.26
CA ILE A 334 -17.83 -22.69 -12.32
C ILE A 334 -17.21 -21.66 -11.37
N ILE A 335 -17.85 -20.50 -11.25
CA ILE A 335 -17.42 -19.44 -10.34
C ILE A 335 -18.18 -19.53 -9.02
N ASN A 336 -19.49 -19.76 -9.11
CA ASN A 336 -20.38 -19.84 -7.95
C ASN A 336 -21.68 -20.57 -8.35
N PHE A 337 -22.57 -20.79 -7.38
CA PHE A 337 -23.95 -21.20 -7.65
C PHE A 337 -24.90 -20.56 -6.64
N ILE A 338 -26.19 -20.49 -7.03
CA ILE A 338 -27.25 -19.91 -6.23
C ILE A 338 -28.18 -21.02 -5.72
N VAL A 339 -28.49 -21.01 -4.42
CA VAL A 339 -29.46 -21.92 -3.78
C VAL A 339 -30.74 -21.16 -3.47
N ASP A 340 -31.88 -21.70 -3.93
CA ASP A 340 -33.25 -21.18 -3.73
C ASP A 340 -33.49 -19.69 -4.04
N ASN A 341 -32.67 -19.08 -4.88
CA ASN A 341 -32.67 -17.65 -5.19
C ASN A 341 -32.38 -16.74 -3.98
N GLU A 342 -31.88 -17.31 -2.88
CA GLU A 342 -31.59 -16.57 -1.65
C GLU A 342 -30.09 -16.58 -1.37
N PHE A 343 -29.42 -17.72 -1.55
CA PHE A 343 -28.04 -17.89 -1.12
C PHE A 343 -27.07 -17.91 -2.30
N TYR A 344 -26.08 -17.02 -2.27
CA TYR A 344 -24.91 -17.08 -3.13
C TYR A 344 -23.83 -17.90 -2.43
N ILE A 345 -23.39 -18.99 -3.06
CA ILE A 345 -22.36 -19.85 -2.48
C ILE A 345 -21.01 -19.51 -3.10
N GLU A 346 -20.11 -18.95 -2.28
CA GLU A 346 -18.77 -18.53 -2.68
C GLU A 346 -17.77 -19.67 -2.48
N PHE A 347 -16.94 -19.97 -3.48
CA PHE A 347 -15.89 -20.99 -3.33
C PHE A 347 -14.72 -20.73 -4.27
N ASP A 348 -13.59 -21.37 -3.97
CA ASP A 348 -12.36 -21.22 -4.74
C ASP A 348 -12.27 -22.20 -5.94
N SER A 349 -11.23 -22.03 -6.74
CA SER A 349 -10.99 -22.92 -7.89
C SER A 349 -10.70 -24.38 -7.51
N ARG A 350 -10.30 -24.68 -6.27
CA ARG A 350 -10.03 -26.05 -5.81
C ARG A 350 -11.35 -26.78 -5.58
N PHE A 351 -12.30 -26.09 -4.97
CA PHE A 351 -13.66 -26.57 -4.78
C PHE A 351 -14.31 -26.92 -6.13
N GLU A 352 -14.18 -26.04 -7.13
CA GLU A 352 -14.78 -26.27 -8.45
C GLU A 352 -14.29 -27.58 -9.07
N LYS A 353 -12.99 -27.87 -8.94
CA LYS A 353 -12.42 -29.14 -9.43
C LYS A 353 -12.93 -30.36 -8.68
N GLN A 354 -13.23 -30.22 -7.39
CA GLN A 354 -13.65 -31.34 -6.55
C GLN A 354 -15.11 -31.72 -6.77
N ILE A 355 -16.01 -30.74 -6.87
CA ILE A 355 -17.46 -31.00 -6.90
C ILE A 355 -18.18 -30.47 -8.14
N GLY A 356 -17.49 -29.72 -9.02
CA GLY A 356 -18.13 -29.00 -10.12
C GLY A 356 -18.86 -29.91 -11.13
N SER A 357 -18.40 -31.14 -11.33
CA SER A 357 -19.08 -32.13 -12.17
C SER A 357 -20.39 -32.66 -11.56
N LEU A 358 -20.56 -32.49 -10.25
CA LEU A 358 -21.73 -32.93 -9.49
C LEU A 358 -22.80 -31.85 -9.40
N LEU A 359 -22.42 -30.57 -9.49
CA LEU A 359 -23.32 -29.44 -9.40
C LEU A 359 -24.25 -29.40 -10.63
N LYS A 360 -25.55 -29.53 -10.39
CA LYS A 360 -26.60 -29.44 -11.42
C LYS A 360 -27.76 -28.60 -10.92
N ARG A 361 -28.38 -27.84 -11.83
CA ARG A 361 -29.63 -27.12 -11.52
C ARG A 361 -30.70 -28.11 -11.07
N GLY A 362 -31.45 -27.74 -10.03
CA GLY A 362 -32.51 -28.53 -9.40
C GLY A 362 -32.01 -29.51 -8.33
N LEU A 363 -30.71 -29.72 -8.21
CA LEU A 363 -30.12 -30.66 -7.26
C LEU A 363 -30.34 -30.20 -5.81
N PRO A 364 -30.89 -31.06 -4.93
CA PRO A 364 -30.93 -30.80 -3.50
C PRO A 364 -29.53 -30.80 -2.91
N ILE A 365 -29.27 -29.84 -2.02
CA ILE A 365 -27.97 -29.64 -1.41
C ILE A 365 -28.14 -29.18 0.04
N LYS A 366 -27.28 -29.66 0.92
CA LYS A 366 -27.15 -29.15 2.28
C LYS A 366 -25.78 -28.51 2.41
N ILE A 367 -25.72 -27.33 3.02
CA ILE A 367 -24.49 -26.57 3.17
C ILE A 367 -24.37 -26.16 4.63
N SER A 368 -23.21 -26.41 5.20
CA SER A 368 -22.78 -25.80 6.46
C SER A 368 -21.61 -24.89 6.11
N GLY A 369 -21.74 -23.60 6.39
CA GLY A 369 -20.63 -22.66 6.24
C GLY A 369 -20.81 -21.37 7.02
N GLU A 370 -20.02 -20.39 6.66
CA GLU A 370 -20.04 -19.07 7.24
C GLU A 370 -20.81 -18.12 6.32
N GLU A 371 -21.91 -17.56 6.82
CA GLU A 371 -22.62 -16.47 6.16
C GLU A 371 -21.94 -15.15 6.48
N ARG A 372 -21.65 -14.37 5.44
CA ARG A 372 -21.17 -12.99 5.60
C ARG A 372 -22.27 -12.11 6.18
N ILE A 373 -21.92 -11.33 7.21
CA ILE A 373 -22.76 -10.28 7.74
C ILE A 373 -22.60 -9.03 6.87
N LYS A 374 -23.69 -8.62 6.20
CA LYS A 374 -23.71 -7.42 5.37
C LYS A 374 -23.39 -6.19 6.21
N LYS A 375 -22.42 -5.39 5.78
CA LYS A 375 -22.06 -4.16 6.49
C LYS A 375 -22.99 -3.01 6.14
N ASN A 376 -23.05 -2.01 7.03
CA ASN A 376 -23.74 -0.77 6.74
C ASN A 376 -23.12 -0.08 5.51
N GLY A 377 -24.00 0.42 4.62
CA GLY A 377 -23.62 1.12 3.40
C GLY A 377 -23.29 0.23 2.18
N GLU A 378 -23.22 -1.09 2.35
CA GLU A 378 -23.03 -2.00 1.21
C GLU A 378 -24.27 -2.10 0.31
N VAL A 379 -24.04 -2.09 -1.00
CA VAL A 379 -25.08 -2.29 -2.02
C VAL A 379 -24.79 -3.55 -2.81
N TYR A 380 -25.80 -4.41 -2.92
CA TYR A 380 -25.68 -5.65 -3.69
C TYR A 380 -26.53 -5.55 -4.95
N LYS A 381 -26.02 -6.01 -6.10
CA LYS A 381 -26.77 -6.07 -7.37
C LYS A 381 -28.02 -6.94 -7.24
N LYS A 382 -27.93 -7.99 -6.43
CA LYS A 382 -29.00 -8.91 -6.07
C LYS A 382 -28.93 -9.13 -4.55
N ASN A 383 -30.08 -9.19 -3.88
CA ASN A 383 -30.12 -9.27 -2.41
C ASN A 383 -29.88 -10.70 -1.90
N TYR A 384 -28.76 -11.31 -2.29
CA TYR A 384 -28.37 -12.64 -1.85
C TYR A 384 -27.66 -12.61 -0.49
N ARG A 385 -27.85 -13.69 0.28
CA ARG A 385 -27.06 -14.04 1.45
C ARG A 385 -25.81 -14.78 0.98
N ILE A 386 -24.63 -14.23 1.25
CA ILE A 386 -23.36 -14.79 0.76
C ILE A 386 -22.85 -15.79 1.79
N VAL A 387 -22.65 -17.04 1.36
CA VAL A 387 -22.21 -18.14 2.23
C VAL A 387 -20.93 -18.76 1.68
N SER A 388 -19.90 -18.80 2.51
CA SER A 388 -18.66 -19.52 2.26
C SER A 388 -18.78 -20.93 2.86
N PRO A 389 -18.89 -21.99 2.06
CA PRO A 389 -19.17 -23.33 2.54
C PRO A 389 -17.93 -23.95 3.20
N TYR A 390 -18.14 -24.59 4.34
CA TYR A 390 -17.16 -25.48 4.97
C TYR A 390 -17.45 -26.94 4.61
N LYS A 391 -18.73 -27.31 4.62
CA LYS A 391 -19.25 -28.64 4.31
C LYS A 391 -20.39 -28.54 3.32
N ILE A 392 -20.38 -29.41 2.32
CA ILE A 392 -21.50 -29.60 1.39
C ILE A 392 -21.89 -31.08 1.36
N GLU A 393 -23.19 -31.35 1.40
CA GLU A 393 -23.75 -32.68 1.24
C GLU A 393 -24.62 -32.73 -0.03
N ILE A 394 -24.32 -33.70 -0.88
CA ILE A 394 -25.04 -33.97 -2.13
C ILE A 394 -25.41 -35.45 -2.13
N GLY A 395 -26.71 -35.75 -1.93
CA GLY A 395 -27.16 -37.12 -1.68
C GLY A 395 -26.52 -37.66 -0.39
N ASP A 396 -25.94 -38.86 -0.48
CA ASP A 396 -25.28 -39.51 0.67
C ASP A 396 -23.80 -39.14 0.82
N LYS A 397 -23.28 -38.25 -0.04
CA LYS A 397 -21.87 -37.86 -0.03
C LYS A 397 -21.67 -36.52 0.66
N THR A 398 -20.67 -36.47 1.53
CA THR A 398 -20.23 -35.27 2.23
C THR A 398 -18.87 -34.82 1.70
N TYR A 399 -18.73 -33.52 1.44
CA TYR A 399 -17.53 -32.87 0.97
C TYR A 399 -17.10 -31.80 1.98
N LEU A 400 -15.85 -31.87 2.45
CA LEU A 400 -15.22 -30.87 3.31
C LEU A 400 -14.31 -29.99 2.46
N LEU A 401 -14.41 -28.68 2.63
CA LEU A 401 -14.06 -27.73 1.58
C LEU A 401 -13.06 -26.68 2.05
N ASN A 402 -13.09 -26.33 3.33
CA ASN A 402 -12.06 -25.55 3.98
C ASN A 402 -11.62 -26.33 5.21
N GLN A 403 -10.32 -26.59 5.39
CA GLN A 403 -9.85 -26.91 6.74
C GLN A 403 -9.87 -25.58 7.51
N LEU A 404 -10.60 -25.53 8.63
CA LEU A 404 -10.44 -24.41 9.56
C LEU A 404 -8.95 -24.31 9.91
N PRO A 405 -8.35 -23.11 9.95
CA PRO A 405 -6.98 -22.94 10.40
C PRO A 405 -6.76 -23.50 11.81
#